data_AF-A0A2A2I6P2-F1
#
_entry.id   AF-A0A2A2I6P2-F1
#
_cell.length_a   1.000
_cell.length_b   1.000
_cell.length_c   1.000
_cell.angle_alpha   90.00
_cell.angle_beta   90.00
_cell.angle_gamma   90.00
#
_symmetry.space_group_name_H-M   'P 1'
#
loop_
_entity.id
_entity.type
_entity.pdbx_description
1 polymer ?
#
loop_
_entity_poly.entity_id
_entity_poly.type
_entity_poly.pdbx_seq_one_letter_code
_entity_poly.pdbx_strand_id
1 'polypeptide(L)' 'MKHFKKLIPTTKDINLEADFLFLPGHERAAKDLAELMKKSMSSPGYDASLERQIGSLLGYSQLDIEMYIQNLKDLGRL' A
#
# COMPACT_ATOMS: atom_id res chain seq x y z
N MET A 1 32.84 21.14 -23.23
CA MET A 1 31.96 20.95 -22.06
C MET A 1 31.16 19.68 -22.25
N LYS A 2 31.19 18.74 -21.30
CA LYS A 2 30.36 17.54 -21.34
C LYS A 2 28.93 17.93 -20.95
N HIS A 3 27.98 17.79 -21.86
CA HIS A 3 26.55 17.97 -21.55
C HIS A 3 26.06 16.78 -20.73
N PHE A 4 25.84 16.97 -19.44
CA PHE A 4 25.06 16.03 -18.64
C PHE A 4 23.59 16.22 -19.04
N LYS A 5 23.03 15.28 -19.82
CA LYS A 5 21.57 15.19 -19.98
C LYS A 5 20.98 14.98 -18.59
N LYS A 6 20.17 15.94 -18.15
CA LYS A 6 19.42 15.88 -16.90
C LYS A 6 18.48 14.68 -16.98
N LEU A 7 18.86 13.56 -16.35
CA LEU A 7 18.03 12.36 -16.14
C LEU A 7 17.00 12.61 -15.04
N ILE A 8 16.26 13.73 -15.11
CA ILE A 8 15.15 13.97 -14.19
C ILE A 8 13.87 13.66 -14.96
N PRO A 9 13.16 12.56 -14.63
CA PRO A 9 11.86 12.28 -15.20
C PRO A 9 10.95 13.48 -14.94
N THR A 10 10.48 14.13 -15.99
CA THR A 10 9.39 15.10 -15.91
C THR A 10 8.11 14.30 -15.73
N THR A 11 7.78 14.03 -14.47
CA THR A 11 6.69 13.17 -14.00
C THR A 11 5.33 13.60 -14.54
N LYS A 12 4.91 13.02 -15.67
CA LYS A 12 3.50 12.94 -16.07
C LYS A 12 3.06 11.53 -16.48
N ASP A 13 3.99 10.61 -16.79
CA ASP A 13 3.66 9.28 -17.32
C ASP A 13 4.37 8.14 -16.57
N ILE A 14 4.35 8.15 -15.23
CA ILE A 14 4.75 6.96 -14.46
C ILE A 14 3.47 6.18 -14.14
N ASN A 15 3.20 5.14 -14.91
CA ASN A 15 2.21 4.13 -14.54
C ASN A 15 2.85 3.20 -13.51
N LEU A 16 2.35 3.25 -12.28
CA LEU A 16 2.67 2.27 -11.26
C LEU A 16 1.63 1.16 -11.32
N GLU A 17 2.10 -0.07 -11.50
CA GLU A 17 1.28 -1.28 -11.49
C GLU A 17 1.63 -2.09 -10.24
N ALA A 18 0.64 -2.78 -9.68
CA ALA A 18 0.80 -3.65 -8.51
C ALA A 18 0.28 -5.04 -8.87
N ASP A 19 1.16 -6.03 -8.77
CA ASP A 19 0.82 -7.43 -8.97
C ASP A 19 0.53 -8.12 -7.64
N PHE A 20 -0.57 -8.87 -7.59
CA PHE A 20 -0.97 -9.67 -6.43
C PHE A 20 -0.73 -11.15 -6.72
N LEU A 21 0.27 -11.74 -6.07
CA LEU A 21 0.59 -13.15 -6.18
C LEU A 21 -0.26 -13.96 -5.18
N PHE A 22 -0.88 -15.05 -5.65
CA PHE A 22 -1.70 -15.92 -4.81
C PHE A 22 -1.63 -17.38 -5.26
N LEU A 23 -1.91 -18.29 -4.33
CA LEU A 23 -2.01 -19.72 -4.61
C LEU A 23 -3.37 -20.09 -5.22
N PRO A 24 -3.48 -21.18 -6.01
CA PRO A 24 -4.77 -21.67 -6.50
C PRO A 24 -5.79 -21.82 -5.38
N GLY A 25 -7.00 -21.30 -5.60
CA GLY A 25 -8.08 -21.26 -4.58
C GLY A 25 -8.11 -20.01 -3.69
N HIS A 26 -7.09 -19.15 -3.74
CA HIS A 26 -7.02 -17.90 -2.97
C HIS A 26 -7.37 -16.63 -3.78
N GLU A 27 -7.94 -16.80 -4.98
CA GLU A 27 -8.32 -15.71 -5.89
C GLU A 27 -9.22 -14.67 -5.23
N ARG A 28 -10.16 -15.10 -4.39
CA ARG A 28 -11.06 -14.19 -3.69
C ARG A 28 -10.30 -13.29 -2.72
N ALA A 29 -9.41 -13.87 -1.91
CA ALA A 29 -8.60 -13.08 -0.96
C ALA A 29 -7.68 -12.08 -1.70
N ALA A 30 -7.11 -12.48 -2.84
CA ALA A 30 -6.32 -11.58 -3.67
C ALA A 30 -7.15 -10.42 -4.25
N LYS A 31 -8.37 -10.70 -4.73
CA LYS A 31 -9.31 -9.67 -5.19
C LYS A 31 -9.72 -8.73 -4.06
N ASP A 32 -10.04 -9.27 -2.90
CA ASP A 32 -10.43 -8.48 -1.72
C ASP A 32 -9.28 -7.56 -1.29
N LEU A 33 -8.04 -8.07 -1.29
CA LEU A 33 -6.85 -7.28 -1.01
C LEU A 33 -6.64 -6.16 -2.05
N ALA A 34 -6.81 -6.45 -3.34
CA ALA A 34 -6.68 -5.45 -4.39
C ALA A 34 -7.73 -4.31 -4.25
N GLU A 35 -8.97 -4.65 -3.91
CA GLU A 35 -10.02 -3.66 -3.66
C GLU A 35 -9.75 -2.82 -2.41
N LEU A 36 -9.24 -3.43 -1.33
CA LEU A 36 -8.84 -2.68 -0.14
C LEU A 36 -7.68 -1.75 -0.42
N MET A 37 -6.64 -2.20 -1.13
CA MET A 37 -5.52 -1.36 -1.53
C MET A 37 -5.97 -0.17 -2.39
N LYS A 38 -6.86 -0.41 -3.36
CA LYS A 38 -7.45 0.65 -4.18
C LYS A 38 -8.20 1.67 -3.33
N LYS A 39 -9.00 1.21 -2.36
CA LYS A 39 -9.69 2.09 -1.40
C LYS A 39 -8.69 2.89 -0.56
N SER A 40 -7.64 2.27 -0.01
CA SER A 40 -6.57 2.94 0.74
C SER A 40 -5.97 4.09 -0.06
N MET A 41 -5.57 3.82 -1.29
CA MET A 41 -4.93 4.80 -2.19
C MET A 41 -5.87 5.93 -2.60
N SER A 42 -7.18 5.67 -2.67
CA SER A 42 -8.20 6.67 -2.99
C SER A 42 -8.70 7.47 -1.78
N SER A 43 -8.37 7.02 -0.56
CA SER A 43 -8.82 7.67 0.66
C SER A 43 -8.11 9.03 0.83
N PRO A 44 -8.83 10.12 1.16
CA PRO A 44 -8.25 11.44 1.34
C PRO A 44 -7.32 11.55 2.57
N GLY A 45 -7.25 10.50 3.38
CA GLY A 45 -6.37 10.38 4.52
C GLY A 45 -6.26 8.93 4.97
N TYR A 46 -5.49 8.73 6.03
CA TYR A 46 -5.28 7.41 6.59
C TYR A 46 -6.53 6.83 7.24
N ASP A 47 -6.78 5.53 6.99
CA ASP A 47 -7.86 4.77 7.60
C ASP A 47 -7.31 3.54 8.33
N ALA A 48 -7.24 3.65 9.66
CA ALA A 48 -6.76 2.56 10.52
C ALA A 48 -7.62 1.29 10.42
N SER A 49 -8.92 1.40 10.11
CA SER A 49 -9.78 0.22 9.93
C SER A 49 -9.38 -0.55 8.68
N LEU A 50 -9.05 0.19 7.62
CA LEU A 50 -8.67 -0.37 6.34
C LEU A 50 -7.27 -1.01 6.40
N GLU A 51 -6.32 -0.38 7.08
CA GLU A 51 -4.99 -0.97 7.35
C GLU A 51 -5.09 -2.27 8.15
N ARG A 52 -6.02 -2.37 9.12
CA ARG A 52 -6.26 -3.64 9.84
C ARG A 52 -6.75 -4.74 8.92
N GLN A 53 -7.68 -4.43 8.01
CA GLN A 53 -8.21 -5.40 7.06
C GLN A 53 -7.13 -5.88 6.10
N ILE A 54 -6.31 -4.96 5.58
CA ILE A 54 -5.16 -5.29 4.72
C ILE A 54 -4.16 -6.16 5.47
N GLY A 55 -3.75 -5.74 6.67
CA GLY A 55 -2.77 -6.49 7.47
C GLY A 55 -3.24 -7.90 7.80
N SER A 56 -4.53 -8.05 8.14
CA SER A 56 -5.13 -9.35 8.41
C SER A 56 -5.16 -10.25 7.17
N LEU A 57 -5.45 -9.70 5.98
CA LEU A 57 -5.43 -10.47 4.73
C LEU A 57 -4.04 -10.90 4.30
N LEU A 58 -3.03 -10.07 4.61
CA LEU A 58 -1.61 -10.40 4.38
C LEU A 58 -1.08 -11.41 5.40
N GLY A 59 -1.86 -11.77 6.42
CA GLY A 59 -1.50 -12.77 7.41
C GLY A 59 -0.62 -12.24 8.55
N TYR A 60 -0.54 -10.92 8.74
CA TYR A 60 0.15 -10.34 9.89
C TYR A 60 -0.60 -10.66 11.18
N SER A 61 0.16 -10.75 12.29
CA SER A 61 -0.45 -10.90 13.60
C SER A 61 -1.19 -9.62 14.01
N GLN A 62 -2.22 -9.76 14.83
CA GLN A 62 -2.95 -8.60 15.34
C GLN A 62 -2.02 -7.63 16.11
N LEU A 63 -1.04 -8.16 16.83
CA LEU A 63 -0.06 -7.34 17.55
C LEU A 63 0.77 -6.48 16.60
N ASP A 64 1.30 -7.07 15.52
CA ASP A 64 2.11 -6.34 14.55
C ASP A 64 1.32 -5.25 13.84
N ILE A 65 0.06 -5.55 13.51
CA ILE A 65 -0.86 -4.60 12.89
C ILE A 65 -1.08 -3.39 13.81
N GLU A 66 -1.42 -3.61 15.08
CA GLU A 66 -1.66 -2.50 16.01
C GLU A 66 -0.37 -1.71 16.30
N MET A 67 0.79 -2.39 16.39
CA MET A 67 2.07 -1.70 16.55
C MET A 67 2.40 -0.81 15.34
N TYR A 68 2.18 -1.30 14.12
CA TYR A 68 2.35 -0.51 12.90
C TYR A 68 1.45 0.75 12.91
N ILE A 69 0.16 0.56 13.21
CA ILE A 69 -0.82 1.66 13.28
C ILE A 69 -0.42 2.68 14.35
N GLN A 70 0.02 2.22 15.52
CA GLN A 70 0.43 3.10 16.62
C GLN A 70 1.69 3.89 16.26
N ASN A 71 2.70 3.25 15.66
CA ASN A 71 3.92 3.92 15.22
C ASN A 71 3.65 5.04 14.22
N LEU A 72 2.68 4.88 13.31
CA LEU A 72 2.30 5.95 12.39
C LEU A 72 1.73 7.18 13.11
N LYS A 73 0.96 6.97 14.18
CA LYS A 73 0.41 8.05 15.02
C LYS A 73 1.53 8.77 15.77
N ASP A 74 2.41 8.00 16.40
CA ASP A 74 3.49 8.55 17.24
C ASP A 74 4.50 9.37 16.42
N LEU A 75 4.69 9.02 15.15
CA LEU A 75 5.54 9.77 14.21
C LEU A 75 4.88 11.04 13.64
N GLY A 76 3.64 11.36 14.02
CA GLY A 76 2.90 12.49 13.46
C GLY A 76 2.68 12.37 11.95
N ARG A 77 2.65 11.14 11.43
CA ARG A 77 2.37 10.83 10.02
C ARG A 77 0.88 10.62 9.75
N LEU A 78 0.06 10.87 10.78
CA LEU A 78 -1.39 10.81 10.86
C LEU A 78 -1.93 12.06 11.54
#